data_AF-A0A510BNZ6-F1
#
_entry.id   AF-A0A510BNZ6-F1
#
_cell.length_a   1.000
_cell.length_b   1.000
_cell.length_c   1.000
_cell.angle_alpha   90.00
_cell.angle_beta   90.00
_cell.angle_gamma   90.00
#
_symmetry.space_group_name_H-M   'P 1'
#
loop_
_entity.id
_entity.type
_entity.pdbx_description
1 polymer ?
#
loop_
_entity_poly.entity_id
_entity_poly.type
_entity_poly.pdbx_seq_one_letter_code
_entity_poly.pdbx_strand_id
1 'polypeptide(L)'
;MSEDKTLYSGFEPQMTLDDLMNSQCTLPLSDPDYLSPTPEQIKWLRVYLGLSQAKLGYFLGKTVSPKGCSIVRKWETASDKKEHREIDANAWRRMLYAANLASPEDDIKQVR
;
A
#
# COMPACT_ATOMS: atom_id res chain seq x y z
N MET A 1 21.97 6.06 -25.59
CA MET A 1 20.67 5.39 -25.79
C MET A 1 20.17 4.98 -24.41
N SER A 2 19.57 5.91 -23.67
CA SER A 2 18.94 5.62 -22.38
C SER A 2 17.45 5.72 -22.63
N GLU A 3 16.77 4.58 -22.64
CA GLU A 3 15.31 4.54 -22.80
C GLU A 3 14.69 5.03 -21.50
N ASP A 4 14.25 6.28 -21.48
CA ASP A 4 13.24 6.76 -20.53
C ASP A 4 11.93 6.01 -20.82
N LYS A 5 11.77 4.85 -20.19
CA LYS A 5 10.46 4.21 -20.09
C LYS A 5 9.63 5.04 -19.14
N THR A 6 8.82 5.92 -19.71
CA THR A 6 7.61 6.52 -19.12
C THR A 6 6.75 5.39 -18.56
N LEU A 7 7.03 4.99 -17.33
CA LEU A 7 6.24 4.01 -16.61
C LEU A 7 4.95 4.71 -16.16
N TYR A 8 3.84 4.31 -16.79
CA TYR A 8 2.45 4.55 -16.40
C TYR A 8 1.78 5.86 -16.88
N SER A 9 1.70 6.05 -18.20
CA SER A 9 0.66 6.91 -18.79
C SER A 9 -0.72 6.24 -18.63
N GLY A 10 -1.48 6.63 -17.60
CA GLY A 10 -2.90 6.23 -17.48
C GLY A 10 -3.43 5.98 -16.07
N PHE A 11 -2.63 6.16 -15.01
CA PHE A 11 -3.17 6.23 -13.66
C PHE A 11 -3.44 7.69 -13.32
N GLU A 12 -4.69 8.14 -13.48
CA GLU A 12 -5.16 9.36 -12.84
C GLU A 12 -5.52 9.02 -11.39
N PRO A 13 -4.80 9.55 -10.39
CA PRO A 13 -5.09 9.28 -8.99
C PRO A 13 -6.49 9.82 -8.66
N GLN A 14 -7.42 8.94 -8.31
CA GLN A 14 -8.75 9.33 -7.82
C GLN A 14 -8.74 9.87 -6.38
N MET A 15 -7.55 10.00 -5.79
CA MET A 15 -7.30 10.33 -4.39
C MET A 15 -6.04 11.20 -4.34
N THR A 16 -6.04 12.20 -3.47
CA THR A 16 -4.85 13.02 -3.16
C THR A 16 -4.09 12.45 -1.96
N LEU A 17 -2.87 12.95 -1.70
CA LEU A 17 -2.15 12.56 -0.49
C LEU A 17 -2.91 12.99 0.77
N ASP A 18 -3.53 14.17 0.76
CA ASP A 18 -4.30 14.68 1.88
C ASP A 18 -5.54 13.81 2.15
N ASP A 19 -6.21 13.33 1.11
CA ASP A 19 -7.33 12.40 1.24
C ASP A 19 -6.91 11.09 1.92
N LEU A 20 -5.72 10.56 1.58
CA LEU A 20 -5.18 9.38 2.25
C LEU A 20 -4.83 9.68 3.71
N MET A 21 -4.15 10.80 3.98
CA MET A 21 -3.71 11.16 5.33
C MET A 21 -4.86 11.40 6.30
N ASN A 22 -6.01 11.87 5.80
CA ASN A 22 -7.24 12.04 6.58
C ASN A 22 -8.07 10.75 6.74
N SER A 23 -7.59 9.61 6.22
CA SER A 23 -8.33 8.36 6.22
C SER A 23 -8.04 7.51 7.46
N GLN A 24 -9.03 6.75 7.94
CA GLN A 24 -8.91 5.90 9.13
C GLN A 24 -7.81 4.84 9.04
N CYS A 25 -7.38 4.47 7.82
CA CYS A 25 -6.32 3.49 7.63
C CYS A 25 -4.91 4.05 7.88
N THR A 26 -4.71 5.36 7.99
CA THR A 26 -3.40 5.94 8.36
C THR A 26 -3.23 6.03 9.87
N LEU A 27 -4.33 5.91 10.63
CA LEU A 27 -4.32 5.86 12.08
C LEU A 27 -3.40 4.72 12.57
N PRO A 28 -2.85 4.88 13.78
CA PRO A 28 -2.10 3.81 14.41
C PRO A 28 -2.94 2.55 14.60
N LEU A 29 -2.32 1.38 14.59
CA LEU A 29 -3.04 0.09 14.70
C LEU A 29 -3.77 -0.10 16.04
N SER A 30 -3.33 0.61 17.09
CA SER A 30 -3.96 0.61 18.42
C SER A 30 -5.13 1.58 18.54
N ASP A 31 -5.35 2.44 17.54
CA ASP A 31 -6.45 3.40 17.55
C ASP A 31 -7.79 2.67 17.35
N PRO A 32 -8.82 2.93 18.18
CA PRO A 32 -10.12 2.24 18.07
C PRO A 32 -10.84 2.54 16.75
N ASP A 33 -10.53 3.67 16.10
CA ASP A 33 -11.15 4.07 14.85
C ASP A 33 -10.35 3.60 13.62
N TYR A 34 -9.26 2.85 13.81
CA TYR A 34 -8.49 2.27 12.72
C TYR A 34 -9.33 1.31 11.88
N LEU A 35 -9.28 1.49 10.55
CA LEU A 35 -9.86 0.57 9.58
C LEU A 35 -8.80 0.10 8.57
N SER A 36 -8.90 -1.15 8.13
CA SER A 36 -8.05 -1.67 7.05
C SER A 36 -8.21 -0.84 5.76
N PRO A 37 -7.11 -0.59 5.02
CA PRO A 37 -7.16 0.22 3.80
C PRO A 37 -7.95 -0.48 2.69
N THR A 38 -8.55 0.31 1.81
CA THR A 38 -9.25 -0.21 0.61
C THR A 38 -8.25 -0.64 -0.48
N PRO A 39 -8.68 -1.48 -1.45
CA PRO A 39 -7.86 -1.82 -2.61
C PRO A 39 -7.31 -0.61 -3.36
N GLU A 40 -8.09 0.46 -3.48
CA GLU A 40 -7.73 1.70 -4.15
C GLU A 40 -6.64 2.45 -3.38
N GLN A 41 -6.75 2.53 -2.04
CA GLN A 41 -5.73 3.13 -1.17
C GLN A 41 -4.39 2.38 -1.25
N ILE A 42 -4.45 1.04 -1.25
CA ILE A 42 -3.26 0.19 -1.39
C ILE A 42 -2.58 0.43 -2.73
N LYS A 43 -3.37 0.43 -3.82
CA LYS A 43 -2.87 0.68 -5.18
C LYS A 43 -2.27 2.10 -5.30
N TRP A 44 -2.95 3.10 -4.74
CA TRP A 44 -2.50 4.48 -4.74
C TRP A 44 -1.14 4.60 -4.05
N LEU A 45 -1.00 4.08 -2.82
CA LEU A 45 0.25 4.18 -2.06
C LEU A 45 1.40 3.43 -2.75
N ARG A 46 1.12 2.29 -3.37
CA ARG A 46 2.12 1.58 -4.17
C ARG A 46 2.61 2.43 -5.35
N VAL A 47 1.70 3.11 -6.06
CA VAL A 47 2.05 3.99 -7.19
C VAL A 47 2.79 5.23 -6.70
N TYR A 48 2.36 5.82 -5.58
CA TYR A 48 3.04 6.94 -4.92
C TYR A 48 4.50 6.61 -4.58
N LEU A 49 4.76 5.39 -4.11
CA LEU A 49 6.12 4.86 -3.88
C LEU A 49 6.91 4.52 -5.16
N GLY A 50 6.32 4.64 -6.35
CA GLY A 50 6.96 4.28 -7.62
C GLY A 50 7.18 2.77 -7.81
N LEU A 51 6.41 1.93 -7.11
CA LEU A 51 6.62 0.48 -7.11
C LEU A 51 5.64 -0.24 -8.05
N SER A 52 6.13 -1.25 -8.76
CA SER A 52 5.26 -2.26 -9.38
C SER A 52 4.77 -3.25 -8.32
N GLN A 53 3.72 -4.04 -8.62
CA GLN A 53 3.23 -5.08 -7.70
C GLN A 53 4.33 -6.08 -7.32
N ALA A 54 5.22 -6.42 -8.27
CA ALA A 54 6.37 -7.29 -8.01
C ALA A 54 7.40 -6.64 -7.09
N LYS A 55 7.75 -5.37 -7.33
CA LYS A 55 8.69 -4.62 -6.47
C LYS A 55 8.14 -4.44 -5.06
N LEU A 56 6.85 -4.16 -4.91
CA LEU A 56 6.20 -4.11 -3.60
C LEU A 56 6.24 -5.48 -2.91
N GLY A 57 6.01 -6.56 -3.64
CA GLY A 57 6.16 -7.92 -3.13
C GLY A 57 7.56 -8.18 -2.55
N TYR A 58 8.62 -7.84 -3.28
CA TYR A 58 9.99 -7.95 -2.78
C TYR A 58 10.25 -7.07 -1.55
N PHE A 59 9.83 -5.81 -1.58
CA PHE A 59 9.97 -4.88 -0.45
C PHE A 59 9.32 -5.46 0.82
N LEU A 60 8.14 -6.08 0.69
CA LEU A 60 7.40 -6.66 1.79
C LEU A 60 7.81 -8.10 2.16
N GLY A 61 8.79 -8.69 1.46
CA GLY A 61 9.23 -10.06 1.71
C GLY A 61 8.20 -11.13 1.31
N LYS A 62 7.37 -10.86 0.31
CA LYS A 62 6.38 -11.81 -0.22
C LYS A 62 6.96 -12.60 -1.39
N THR A 63 6.39 -13.77 -1.66
CA THR A 63 6.76 -14.58 -2.83
C THR A 63 6.37 -13.88 -4.13
N VAL A 64 7.33 -13.72 -5.04
CA VAL A 64 7.14 -13.11 -6.36
C VAL A 64 7.41 -14.16 -7.44
N SER A 65 6.48 -14.29 -8.37
CA SER A 65 6.60 -15.17 -9.55
C SER A 65 6.97 -14.34 -10.79
N PRO A 66 7.31 -14.98 -11.93
CA PRO A 66 7.49 -14.28 -13.20
C PRO A 66 6.25 -13.48 -13.65
N LYS A 67 5.05 -13.85 -13.18
CA LYS A 67 3.79 -13.13 -13.43
C LYS A 67 3.54 -11.98 -12.45
N GLY A 68 4.45 -11.71 -11.52
CA GLY A 68 4.33 -10.73 -10.46
C GLY A 68 3.99 -11.33 -9.10
N CYS A 69 3.54 -10.47 -8.18
CA CYS A 69 3.22 -10.85 -6.81
C CYS A 69 1.70 -11.05 -6.64
N SER A 70 1.27 -12.30 -6.55
CA SER A 70 -0.16 -12.66 -6.52
C SER A 70 -0.87 -12.09 -5.29
N ILE A 71 -0.22 -12.02 -4.13
CA ILE A 71 -0.82 -11.49 -2.91
C ILE A 71 -1.08 -9.98 -3.03
N VAL A 72 -0.14 -9.20 -3.59
CA VAL A 72 -0.34 -7.76 -3.83
C VAL A 72 -1.48 -7.54 -4.82
N ARG A 73 -1.56 -8.33 -5.90
CA ARG A 73 -2.70 -8.27 -6.83
C ARG A 73 -4.03 -8.49 -6.10
N LYS A 74 -4.08 -9.43 -5.15
CA LYS A 74 -5.31 -9.75 -4.40
C LYS A 74 -5.70 -8.64 -3.43
N TRP A 75 -4.73 -7.94 -2.85
CA TRP A 75 -4.96 -6.74 -2.04
C TRP A 75 -5.57 -5.60 -2.86
N GLU A 76 -5.14 -5.44 -4.10
CA GLU A 76 -5.64 -4.41 -5.03
C GLU A 76 -6.88 -4.87 -5.82
N THR A 77 -7.37 -6.08 -5.60
CA THR A 77 -8.58 -6.57 -6.25
C THR A 77 -9.80 -5.98 -5.55
N ALA A 78 -10.78 -5.49 -6.32
CA ALA A 78 -12.01 -4.92 -5.78
C ALA A 78 -12.72 -5.87 -4.80
N SER A 79 -13.25 -5.31 -3.71
CA SER A 79 -13.76 -6.06 -2.55
C SER A 79 -14.97 -6.96 -2.87
N ASP A 80 -15.67 -6.71 -3.99
CA ASP A 80 -16.77 -7.54 -4.48
C ASP A 80 -16.31 -8.84 -5.16
N LYS A 81 -15.01 -8.99 -5.44
CA LYS A 81 -14.47 -10.16 -6.15
C LYS A 81 -13.98 -11.24 -5.19
N LYS A 82 -14.24 -12.50 -5.55
CA LYS A 82 -13.80 -13.70 -4.80
C LYS A 82 -12.29 -13.76 -4.50
N GLU A 83 -11.46 -13.18 -5.37
CA GLU A 83 -10.00 -13.16 -5.21
C GLU A 83 -9.50 -12.07 -4.26
N HIS A 84 -10.36 -11.12 -3.85
CA HIS A 84 -9.99 -10.06 -2.92
C HIS A 84 -9.47 -10.64 -1.60
N ARG A 85 -8.40 -10.05 -1.09
CA ARG A 85 -7.88 -10.35 0.25
C ARG A 85 -7.52 -9.03 0.89
N GLU A 86 -7.77 -8.90 2.19
CA GLU A 86 -7.27 -7.77 2.96
C GLU A 86 -5.73 -7.81 3.04
N ILE A 87 -5.12 -6.62 3.09
CA ILE A 87 -3.69 -6.48 3.32
C ILE A 87 -3.36 -6.77 4.79
N ASP A 88 -2.20 -7.37 5.03
CA ASP A 88 -1.73 -7.54 6.40
C ASP A 88 -1.32 -6.19 7.01
N ALA A 89 -1.73 -5.94 8.26
CA ALA A 89 -1.49 -4.67 8.95
C ALA A 89 0.00 -4.26 8.95
N ASN A 90 0.90 -5.23 9.13
CA ASN A 90 2.34 -4.99 9.08
C ASN A 90 2.81 -4.52 7.70
N ALA A 91 2.33 -5.14 6.61
CA ALA A 91 2.64 -4.69 5.26
C ALA A 91 2.14 -3.26 5.03
N TRP A 92 0.93 -2.94 5.47
CA TRP A 92 0.38 -1.60 5.34
C TRP A 92 1.21 -0.56 6.09
N ARG A 93 1.52 -0.80 7.38
CA ARG A 93 2.38 0.10 8.16
C ARG A 93 3.76 0.28 7.52
N ARG A 94 4.38 -0.80 7.02
CA ARG A 94 5.67 -0.71 6.30
C ARG A 94 5.59 0.14 5.03
N MET A 95 4.46 0.13 4.32
CA MET A 95 4.26 1.01 3.17
C MET A 95 4.15 2.48 3.61
N LEU A 96 3.41 2.77 4.69
CA LEU A 96 3.32 4.14 5.24
C LEU A 96 4.68 4.66 5.71
N TYR A 97 5.50 3.81 6.35
CA TYR A 97 6.86 4.17 6.75
C TYR A 97 7.74 4.49 5.54
N ALA A 98 7.67 3.66 4.49
CA ALA A 98 8.43 3.89 3.26
C ALA A 98 8.02 5.19 2.55
N ALA A 99 6.77 5.61 2.71
CA ALA A 99 6.23 6.85 2.17
C ALA A 99 6.45 8.06 3.09
N ASN A 100 7.09 7.87 4.25
CA ASN A 100 7.27 8.88 5.29
C ASN A 100 5.94 9.50 5.78
N LEU A 101 4.88 8.69 5.81
CA LEU A 101 3.53 9.08 6.26
C LEU A 101 3.23 8.61 7.70
N ALA A 102 4.08 7.74 8.23
CA ALA A 102 4.07 7.28 9.61
C ALA A 102 5.49 6.92 10.05
N SER A 103 5.71 6.74 11.35
CA SER A 103 7.00 6.32 11.90
C SER A 103 6.86 5.10 12.81
N PRO A 104 7.81 4.15 12.79
CA PRO A 104 7.87 3.07 13.78
C PRO A 104 7.98 3.59 15.21
N GLU A 105 8.66 4.71 15.42
CA GLU A 105 8.85 5.33 16.73
C GLU A 105 7.52 5.75 17.37
N ASP A 106 6.61 6.31 16.58
CA ASP A 106 5.30 6.72 17.06
C ASP A 106 4.41 5.52 17.38
N ASP A 107 4.48 4.45 16.58
CA ASP A 107 3.75 3.21 16.85
C ASP A 107 4.25 2.52 18.14
N ILE A 108 5.56 2.55 18.39
CA ILE A 108 6.16 2.02 19.62
C ILE A 108 5.68 2.78 20.85
N LYS A 109 5.50 4.11 20.76
CA LYS A 109 5.02 4.92 21.90
C LYS A 109 3.57 4.60 22.28
N GLN A 110 2.77 4.13 21.34
CA GLN A 110 1.34 3.87 21.58
C GLN A 110 1.04 2.52 22.20
N VAL A 111 1.97 1.56 22.05
CA VAL A 111 1.86 0.23 22.66
C VAL A 111 2.58 0.12 24.01
N ARG A 112 3.18 1.22 24.49
CA ARG A 112 3.86 1.32 25.80
C ARG A 112 2.97 2.05 26.79
#